data_AF-A0A1I0BQK8-F1
#
_entry.id   AF-A0A1I0BQK8-F1
#
_cell.length_a   1.000
_cell.length_b   1.000
_cell.length_c   1.000
_cell.angle_alpha   90.00
_cell.angle_beta   90.00
_cell.angle_gamma   90.00
#
_symmetry.space_group_name_H-M   'P 1'
#
loop_
_entity.id
_entity.type
_entity.pdbx_description
1 polymer ?
#
loop_
_entity_poly.entity_id
_entity_poly.type
_entity_poly.pdbx_seq_one_letter_code
_entity_poly.pdbx_strand_id
1 'polypeptide(L)'
;MSPRKKKILPLLARGMIVALLAASWPSASAAGTVTDRSAKKERQVLRRMQQQLNEMQQQKSTLDQEKTALEETLKNASKETESHKKSAASAAAKASRLEKDIEAASREKAELGVQLKEAQKQNQELDLQRKQLEQDLKVKAAALAKEGEQRNLCETNNGELYRIGRELVDWYASKGPLNAILEAEPFTGMKSVEMENLLENYREKLETRHLEPSISREIREIHGRLLP
;
A
#
# COMPACT_ATOMS: atom_id res chain seq x y z
N MET A 1 30.13 8.41 24.57
CA MET A 1 30.03 9.79 24.06
C MET A 1 29.44 10.68 25.15
N SER A 2 30.16 11.74 25.52
CA SER A 2 29.81 12.69 26.58
C SER A 2 29.41 14.04 25.99
N PRO A 3 28.57 14.83 26.66
CA PRO A 3 28.54 16.28 26.44
C PRO A 3 29.35 17.00 27.52
N ARG A 4 30.27 17.84 27.04
CA ARG A 4 31.27 18.60 27.80
C ARG A 4 30.65 19.84 28.47
N LYS A 5 31.07 20.07 29.71
CA LYS A 5 30.99 21.35 30.45
C LYS A 5 31.62 22.50 29.64
N LYS A 6 31.05 23.71 29.72
CA LYS A 6 31.80 24.97 29.55
C LYS A 6 31.37 26.01 30.58
N LYS A 7 32.38 26.45 31.33
CA LYS A 7 32.37 27.52 32.34
C LYS A 7 32.47 28.88 31.63
N ILE A 8 31.85 29.92 32.17
CA ILE A 8 32.07 31.31 31.72
C ILE A 8 32.59 32.13 32.90
N LEU A 9 33.87 32.49 32.80
CA LEU A 9 34.54 33.67 33.31
C LEU A 9 35.77 33.82 32.39
N PRO A 10 36.22 35.02 31.96
CA PRO A 10 36.99 35.89 32.86
C PRO A 10 37.05 37.42 32.48
N LEU A 11 37.93 38.15 33.20
CA LEU A 11 38.60 39.44 32.94
C LEU A 11 37.89 40.70 33.48
N LEU A 12 38.33 41.29 34.61
CA LEU A 12 39.55 42.05 34.94
C LEU A 12 39.62 43.49 34.41
N ALA A 13 39.39 44.41 35.36
CA ALA A 13 40.24 45.55 35.74
C ALA A 13 40.71 46.57 34.69
N ARG A 14 40.28 47.83 34.87
CA ARG A 14 41.14 49.03 34.95
C ARG A 14 40.31 50.27 35.25
N GLY A 15 40.67 51.00 36.30
CA GLY A 15 40.07 52.28 36.66
C GLY A 15 40.87 52.92 37.78
N MET A 16 41.93 53.63 37.39
CA MET A 16 42.95 54.24 38.22
C MET A 16 42.48 55.62 38.72
N ILE A 17 42.50 55.79 40.05
CA ILE A 17 42.86 56.96 40.88
C ILE A 17 42.89 58.35 40.18
N VAL A 18 42.00 59.26 40.62
CA VAL A 18 42.24 60.72 40.65
C VAL A 18 41.54 61.34 41.89
N ALA A 19 42.30 61.77 42.88
CA ALA A 19 41.92 62.78 43.89
C ALA A 19 43.22 63.35 44.47
N LEU A 20 43.75 64.45 43.92
CA LEU A 20 43.57 65.84 44.37
C LEU A 20 43.91 66.06 45.85
N LEU A 21 45.01 66.78 46.11
CA LEU A 21 45.25 67.77 47.19
C LEU A 21 46.72 68.22 47.08
N ALA A 22 46.97 69.41 46.52
CA ALA A 22 47.08 70.68 47.23
C ALA A 22 48.42 70.85 47.98
N ALA A 23 49.41 71.41 47.29
CA ALA A 23 50.44 72.28 47.87
C ALA A 23 51.34 72.82 46.76
N SER A 24 51.19 74.08 46.39
CA SER A 24 52.36 74.98 46.23
C SER A 24 51.90 76.41 45.92
N TRP A 25 52.19 77.30 46.85
CA TRP A 25 52.30 78.74 46.59
C TRP A 25 53.73 79.01 46.12
N PRO A 26 53.93 79.99 45.22
CA PRO A 26 54.76 81.12 45.66
C PRO A 26 54.17 82.50 45.33
N SER A 27 54.30 83.40 46.31
CA SER A 27 54.18 84.85 46.18
C SER A 27 55.40 85.43 45.46
N ALA A 28 55.18 86.31 44.48
CA ALA A 28 56.07 87.44 44.18
C ALA A 28 55.48 88.41 43.13
N SER A 29 55.29 89.65 43.58
CA SER A 29 55.72 90.90 42.94
C SER A 29 54.82 91.71 41.99
N ALA A 30 54.76 92.98 42.38
CA ALA A 30 54.78 94.22 41.60
C ALA A 30 53.45 94.79 41.07
N ALA A 31 53.10 95.91 41.69
CA ALA A 31 52.09 96.87 41.28
C ALA A 31 52.42 97.50 39.92
N GLY A 32 51.39 97.64 39.08
CA GLY A 32 51.43 98.33 37.80
C GLY A 32 50.18 98.02 36.98
N THR A 33 49.27 98.99 36.85
CA THR A 33 48.05 98.99 36.00
C THR A 33 46.94 98.00 36.40
N VAL A 34 46.20 98.32 37.47
CA VAL A 34 45.10 97.49 37.99
C VAL A 34 43.75 97.71 37.27
N THR A 35 43.62 98.71 36.39
CA THR A 35 42.35 99.02 35.71
C THR A 35 42.20 98.41 34.30
N ASP A 36 43.28 98.09 33.58
CA ASP A 36 43.20 97.44 32.24
C ASP A 36 43.34 95.91 32.30
N ARG A 37 43.98 95.38 33.35
CA ARG A 37 44.21 93.94 33.55
C ARG A 37 42.97 93.20 34.08
N SER A 38 42.12 93.87 34.86
CA SER A 38 40.82 93.37 35.34
C SER A 38 39.79 93.33 34.20
N ALA A 39 39.69 94.39 33.40
CA ALA A 39 38.81 94.45 32.22
C ALA A 39 39.18 93.40 31.14
N LYS A 40 40.47 93.14 30.92
CA LYS A 40 40.94 92.04 30.03
C LYS A 40 40.64 90.65 30.60
N LYS A 41 40.77 90.43 31.91
CA LYS A 41 40.42 89.17 32.57
C LYS A 41 38.91 88.90 32.50
N GLU A 42 38.06 89.90 32.73
CA GLU A 42 36.61 89.78 32.62
C GLU A 42 36.17 89.47 31.18
N ARG A 43 36.75 90.15 30.16
CA ARG A 43 36.52 89.78 28.75
C ARG A 43 36.97 88.36 28.42
N GLN A 44 38.07 87.90 29.01
CA GLN A 44 38.58 86.54 28.80
C GLN A 44 37.71 85.48 29.49
N VAL A 45 37.13 85.80 30.67
CA VAL A 45 36.14 84.96 31.37
C VAL A 45 34.82 84.91 30.60
N LEU A 46 34.31 86.05 30.11
CA LEU A 46 33.11 86.10 29.26
C LEU A 46 33.30 85.31 27.96
N ARG A 47 34.47 85.40 27.33
CA ARG A 47 34.79 84.65 26.10
C ARG A 47 34.83 83.14 26.34
N ARG A 48 35.37 82.68 27.48
CA ARG A 48 35.34 81.27 27.90
C ARG A 48 33.92 80.81 28.23
N MET A 49 33.12 81.63 28.90
CA MET A 49 31.73 81.31 29.23
C MET A 49 30.86 81.23 27.96
N GLN A 50 31.11 82.10 26.98
CA GLN A 50 30.46 82.03 25.67
C GLN A 50 30.90 80.79 24.86
N GLN A 51 32.18 80.40 24.93
CA GLN A 51 32.65 79.14 24.36
C GLN A 51 31.97 77.93 25.02
N GLN A 52 31.87 77.90 26.35
CA GLN A 52 31.17 76.84 27.08
C GLN A 52 29.67 76.79 26.75
N LEU A 53 29.00 77.93 26.59
CA LEU A 53 27.59 77.96 26.15
C LEU A 53 27.45 77.40 24.73
N ASN A 54 28.35 77.75 23.81
CA ASN A 54 28.33 77.22 22.46
C ASN A 54 28.60 75.70 22.42
N GLU A 55 29.56 75.22 23.22
CA GLU A 55 29.85 73.78 23.37
C GLU A 55 28.67 73.02 23.95
N MET A 56 28.04 73.56 25.01
CA MET A 56 26.84 72.97 25.62
C MET A 56 25.64 72.99 24.66
N GLN A 57 25.50 74.05 23.86
CA GLN A 57 24.44 74.15 22.85
C GLN A 57 24.66 73.16 21.71
N GLN A 58 25.91 72.96 21.27
CA GLN A 58 26.27 71.91 20.32
C GLN A 58 25.98 70.52 20.90
N GLN A 59 26.43 70.23 22.13
CA GLN A 59 26.17 68.95 22.80
C GLN A 59 24.66 68.67 22.97
N LYS A 60 23.87 69.69 23.29
CA LYS A 60 22.41 69.55 23.36
C LYS A 60 21.83 69.23 21.99
N SER A 61 22.27 69.92 20.94
CA SER A 61 21.80 69.64 19.57
C SER A 61 22.19 68.25 19.07
N THR A 62 23.39 67.76 19.41
CA THR A 62 23.83 66.40 19.05
C THR A 62 23.06 65.35 19.84
N LEU A 63 22.81 65.58 21.14
CA LEU A 63 21.99 64.68 21.96
C LEU A 63 20.53 64.62 21.49
N ASP A 64 19.96 65.75 21.07
CA ASP A 64 18.60 65.78 20.52
C ASP A 64 18.55 65.02 19.17
N GLN A 65 19.57 65.16 18.31
CA GLN A 65 19.69 64.37 17.08
C GLN A 65 19.83 62.88 17.36
N GLU A 66 20.71 62.48 18.28
CA GLU A 66 20.89 61.09 18.68
C GLU A 66 19.61 60.49 19.29
N LYS A 67 18.88 61.24 20.11
CA LYS A 67 17.58 60.81 20.63
C LYS A 67 16.59 60.54 19.51
N THR A 68 16.46 61.45 18.54
CA THR A 68 15.53 61.24 17.43
C THR A 68 15.93 60.03 16.57
N ALA A 69 17.22 59.83 16.33
CA ALA A 69 17.73 58.66 15.62
C ALA A 69 17.51 57.35 16.40
N LEU A 70 17.70 57.37 17.73
CA LEU A 70 17.42 56.22 18.60
C LEU A 70 15.92 55.92 18.69
N GLU A 71 15.06 56.93 18.73
CA GLU A 71 13.61 56.75 18.70
C GLU A 71 13.14 56.17 17.36
N GLU A 72 13.71 56.62 16.24
CA GLU A 72 13.41 56.08 14.91
C GLU A 72 13.88 54.62 14.77
N THR A 73 15.10 54.31 15.21
CA THR A 73 15.61 52.93 15.19
C THR A 73 14.81 52.00 16.10
N LEU A 74 14.38 52.45 17.28
CA LEU A 74 13.49 51.69 18.17
C LEU A 74 12.12 51.46 17.53
N LYS A 75 11.56 52.47 16.86
CA LYS A 75 10.31 52.35 16.10
C LYS A 75 10.43 51.37 14.92
N ASN A 76 11.56 51.37 14.22
CA ASN A 76 11.79 50.44 13.11
C ASN A 76 12.04 49.01 13.62
N ALA A 77 12.86 48.84 14.65
CA ALA A 77 13.12 47.55 15.28
C ALA A 77 11.86 46.94 15.90
N SER A 78 10.99 47.74 16.51
CA SER A 78 9.69 47.27 17.03
C SER A 78 8.76 46.81 15.92
N LYS A 79 8.67 47.54 14.80
CA LYS A 79 7.91 47.12 13.61
C LYS A 79 8.43 45.82 13.00
N GLU A 80 9.75 45.67 12.87
CA GLU A 80 10.37 44.43 12.40
C GLU A 80 10.11 43.27 13.37
N THR A 81 10.22 43.50 14.68
CA THR A 81 9.93 42.47 15.67
C THR A 81 8.46 42.02 15.60
N GLU A 82 7.52 42.94 15.41
CA GLU A 82 6.10 42.59 15.21
C GLU A 82 5.88 41.82 13.91
N SER A 83 6.55 42.20 12.81
CA SER A 83 6.42 41.52 11.53
C SER A 83 6.97 40.09 11.59
N HIS A 84 8.14 39.91 12.23
CA HIS A 84 8.74 38.61 12.50
C HIS A 84 7.88 37.76 13.44
N LYS A 85 7.27 38.36 14.46
CA LYS A 85 6.35 37.64 15.36
C LYS A 85 5.10 37.15 14.62
N LYS A 86 4.53 37.98 13.74
CA LYS A 86 3.39 37.60 12.89
C LYS A 86 3.78 36.50 11.90
N SER A 87 4.95 36.60 11.26
CA SER A 87 5.40 35.57 10.32
C SER A 87 5.71 34.25 11.03
N ALA A 88 6.37 34.28 12.18
CA ALA A 88 6.63 33.11 13.02
C ALA A 88 5.32 32.44 13.49
N ALA A 89 4.34 33.22 13.94
CA ALA A 89 3.02 32.69 14.30
C ALA A 89 2.32 32.03 13.10
N SER A 90 2.39 32.64 11.92
CA SER A 90 1.81 32.07 10.70
C SER A 90 2.52 30.78 10.26
N ALA A 91 3.84 30.71 10.41
CA ALA A 91 4.64 29.53 10.08
C ALA A 91 4.34 28.39 11.06
N ALA A 92 4.24 28.68 12.36
CA ALA A 92 3.85 27.71 13.37
C ALA A 92 2.44 27.15 13.13
N ALA A 93 1.48 28.01 12.74
CA ALA A 93 0.14 27.57 12.39
C ALA A 93 0.13 26.67 11.15
N LYS A 94 0.95 26.98 10.13
CA LYS A 94 1.12 26.12 8.94
C LYS A 94 1.77 24.78 9.29
N ALA A 95 2.82 24.79 10.11
CA ALA A 95 3.48 23.57 10.56
C ALA A 95 2.51 22.64 11.29
N SER A 96 1.72 23.16 12.24
CA SER A 96 0.71 22.38 12.95
C SER A 96 -0.39 21.82 12.04
N ARG A 97 -0.77 22.54 10.98
CA ARG A 97 -1.70 22.02 9.96
C ARG A 97 -1.08 20.88 9.16
N LEU A 98 0.15 21.08 8.67
CA LEU A 98 0.87 20.06 7.91
C LEU A 98 1.12 18.79 8.74
N GLU A 99 1.42 18.91 10.03
CA GLU A 99 1.54 17.77 10.93
C GLU A 99 0.23 16.98 11.01
N LYS A 100 -0.91 17.65 11.16
CA LYS A 100 -2.23 17.00 11.16
C LYS A 100 -2.56 16.34 9.82
N ASP A 101 -2.22 16.99 8.72
CA ASP A 101 -2.45 16.44 7.38
C ASP A 101 -1.57 15.21 7.13
N ILE A 102 -0.31 15.22 7.60
CA ILE A 102 0.59 14.06 7.56
C ILE A 102 0.04 12.92 8.41
N GLU A 103 -0.44 13.20 9.63
CA GLU A 103 -1.05 12.19 10.47
C GLU A 103 -2.30 11.58 9.81
N ALA A 104 -3.19 12.41 9.26
CA ALA A 104 -4.37 11.95 8.54
C ALA A 104 -4.01 11.08 7.32
N ALA A 105 -3.10 11.55 6.48
CA ALA A 105 -2.62 10.79 5.31
C ALA A 105 -1.93 9.48 5.71
N SER A 106 -1.22 9.46 6.84
CA SER A 106 -0.57 8.24 7.35
C SER A 106 -1.59 7.19 7.80
N ARG A 107 -2.70 7.62 8.42
CA ARG A 107 -3.81 6.75 8.83
C ARG A 107 -4.53 6.19 7.61
N GLU A 108 -4.87 7.05 6.65
CA GLU A 108 -5.51 6.63 5.39
C GLU A 108 -4.63 5.62 4.63
N LYS A 109 -3.32 5.89 4.53
CA LYS A 109 -2.38 4.93 3.91
C LYS A 109 -2.34 3.59 4.63
N ALA A 110 -2.41 3.59 5.97
CA ALA A 110 -2.43 2.35 6.75
C ALA A 110 -3.74 1.58 6.51
N GLU A 111 -4.88 2.26 6.50
CA GLU A 111 -6.20 1.67 6.23
C GLU A 111 -6.28 1.10 4.81
N LEU A 112 -5.87 1.86 3.81
CA LEU A 112 -5.78 1.40 2.41
C LEU A 112 -4.82 0.22 2.28
N GLY A 113 -3.71 0.21 3.02
CA GLY A 113 -2.78 -0.90 3.07
C GLY A 113 -3.39 -2.19 3.63
N VAL A 114 -4.30 -2.08 4.60
CA VAL A 114 -5.07 -3.22 5.14
C VAL A 114 -6.09 -3.69 4.11
N GLN A 115 -6.87 -2.77 3.53
CA GLN A 115 -7.88 -3.10 2.52
C GLN A 115 -7.26 -3.77 1.29
N LEU A 116 -6.11 -3.29 0.83
CA LEU A 116 -5.41 -3.88 -0.32
C LEU A 116 -4.92 -5.30 -0.02
N LYS A 117 -4.40 -5.55 1.19
CA LYS A 117 -4.01 -6.91 1.60
C LYS A 117 -5.21 -7.84 1.69
N GLU A 118 -6.34 -7.35 2.19
CA GLU A 118 -7.57 -8.14 2.28
C GLU A 118 -8.13 -8.47 0.90
N ALA A 119 -8.24 -7.47 0.02
CA ALA A 119 -8.66 -7.66 -1.37
C ALA A 119 -7.73 -8.62 -2.13
N GLN A 120 -6.42 -8.56 -1.87
CA GLN A 120 -5.46 -9.49 -2.46
C GLN A 120 -5.67 -10.93 -1.98
N LYS A 121 -5.95 -11.13 -0.68
CA LYS A 121 -6.30 -12.46 -0.15
C LYS A 121 -7.59 -13.00 -0.76
N GLN A 122 -8.63 -12.17 -0.84
CA GLN A 122 -9.91 -12.55 -1.44
C GLN A 122 -9.74 -12.94 -2.91
N ASN A 123 -8.96 -12.19 -3.68
CA ASN A 123 -8.66 -12.56 -5.07
C ASN A 123 -7.90 -13.89 -5.17
N GLN A 124 -6.93 -14.14 -4.29
CA GLN A 124 -6.21 -15.42 -4.27
C GLN A 124 -7.14 -16.59 -3.94
N GLU A 125 -8.05 -16.41 -2.98
CA GLU A 125 -9.03 -17.43 -2.62
C GLU A 125 -10.02 -17.68 -3.76
N LEU A 126 -10.53 -16.63 -4.40
CA LEU A 126 -11.41 -16.74 -5.57
C LEU A 126 -10.71 -17.45 -6.74
N ASP A 127 -9.44 -17.16 -6.99
CA ASP A 127 -8.67 -17.85 -8.04
C ASP A 127 -8.51 -19.35 -7.75
N LEU A 128 -8.31 -19.72 -6.48
CA LEU A 128 -8.27 -21.13 -6.06
C LEU A 128 -9.63 -21.80 -6.24
N GLN A 129 -10.70 -21.15 -5.80
CA GLN A 129 -12.07 -21.66 -5.96
C GLN A 129 -12.43 -21.82 -7.45
N ARG A 130 -12.05 -20.85 -8.30
CA ARG A 130 -12.28 -20.92 -9.74
C ARG A 130 -11.57 -22.11 -10.36
N LYS A 131 -10.30 -22.34 -10.01
CA LYS A 131 -9.54 -23.51 -10.48
C LYS A 131 -10.17 -24.83 -10.04
N GLN A 132 -10.65 -24.91 -8.79
CA GLN A 132 -11.34 -26.10 -8.30
C GLN A 132 -12.64 -26.35 -9.08
N LEU A 133 -13.47 -25.31 -9.27
CA LEU A 133 -14.70 -25.42 -10.05
C LEU A 133 -14.43 -25.79 -11.51
N GLU A 134 -13.39 -25.24 -12.13
CA GLU A 134 -12.98 -25.63 -13.49
C GLU A 134 -12.57 -27.10 -13.57
N GLN A 135 -11.88 -27.64 -12.55
CA GLN A 135 -11.55 -29.06 -12.49
C GLN A 135 -12.79 -29.93 -12.28
N ASP A 136 -13.66 -29.55 -11.35
CA ASP A 136 -14.90 -30.27 -11.07
C ASP A 136 -15.81 -30.31 -12.32
N LEU A 137 -15.90 -29.20 -13.06
CA LEU A 137 -16.64 -29.16 -14.32
C LEU A 137 -16.04 -30.08 -15.37
N LYS A 138 -14.71 -30.16 -15.49
CA LYS A 138 -14.06 -31.11 -16.42
C LYS A 138 -14.35 -32.55 -16.05
N VAL A 139 -14.28 -32.89 -14.76
CA VAL A 139 -14.59 -34.24 -14.27
C VAL A 139 -16.06 -34.59 -14.54
N LYS A 140 -16.98 -33.68 -14.22
CA LYS A 140 -18.41 -33.89 -14.47
C LYS A 140 -18.73 -33.98 -15.97
N ALA A 141 -18.12 -33.15 -16.80
CA ALA A 141 -18.29 -33.22 -18.25
C ALA A 141 -17.80 -34.56 -18.82
N ALA A 142 -16.64 -35.05 -18.37
CA ALA A 142 -16.12 -36.36 -18.77
C ALA A 142 -17.02 -37.51 -18.29
N ALA A 143 -17.53 -37.44 -17.06
CA ALA A 143 -18.46 -38.44 -16.53
C ALA A 143 -19.77 -38.47 -17.33
N LEU A 144 -20.33 -37.30 -17.65
CA LEU A 144 -21.55 -37.18 -18.44
C LEU A 144 -21.36 -37.68 -19.87
N ALA A 145 -20.21 -37.39 -20.50
CA ALA A 145 -19.88 -37.93 -21.82
C ALA A 145 -19.84 -39.46 -21.81
N LYS A 146 -19.17 -40.06 -20.81
CA LYS A 146 -19.10 -41.51 -20.64
C LYS A 146 -20.48 -42.14 -20.39
N GLU A 147 -21.31 -41.51 -19.57
CA GLU A 147 -22.68 -41.96 -19.33
C GLU A 147 -23.52 -41.89 -20.63
N GLY A 148 -23.36 -40.82 -21.41
CA GLY A 148 -23.99 -40.69 -22.73
C GLY A 148 -23.57 -41.79 -23.71
N GLU A 149 -22.28 -42.11 -23.79
CA GLU A 149 -21.78 -43.23 -24.60
C GLU A 149 -22.37 -44.57 -24.16
N GLN A 150 -22.39 -44.83 -22.84
CA GLN A 150 -22.96 -46.06 -22.29
C GLN A 150 -24.46 -46.16 -22.58
N ARG A 151 -25.20 -45.05 -22.46
CA ARG A 151 -26.62 -45.00 -22.78
C ARG A 151 -26.86 -45.27 -24.26
N ASN A 152 -26.11 -44.65 -25.16
CA ASN A 152 -26.23 -44.88 -26.61
C ASN A 152 -25.93 -46.35 -26.97
N LEU A 153 -24.93 -46.96 -26.32
CA LEU A 153 -24.63 -48.37 -26.50
C LEU A 153 -25.78 -49.27 -26.02
N CYS A 154 -26.35 -48.97 -24.85
CA CYS A 154 -27.52 -49.70 -24.33
C CYS A 154 -28.74 -49.56 -25.25
N GLU A 155 -29.04 -48.35 -25.74
CA GLU A 155 -30.15 -48.09 -26.66
C GLU A 155 -29.96 -48.84 -27.98
N THR A 156 -28.74 -48.82 -28.54
CA THR A 156 -28.39 -49.55 -29.77
C THR A 156 -28.52 -51.05 -29.60
N ASN A 157 -27.94 -51.62 -28.54
CA ASN A 157 -28.00 -53.06 -28.28
C ASN A 157 -29.44 -53.51 -28.00
N ASN A 158 -30.23 -52.73 -27.26
CA ASN A 158 -31.63 -53.04 -27.02
C ASN A 158 -32.43 -53.08 -28.34
N GLY A 159 -32.26 -52.09 -29.21
CA GLY A 159 -32.89 -52.06 -30.53
C GLY A 159 -32.53 -53.30 -31.38
N GLU A 160 -31.26 -53.68 -31.41
CA GLU A 160 -30.80 -54.88 -32.11
C GLU A 160 -31.34 -56.18 -31.51
N LEU A 161 -31.37 -56.30 -30.18
CA LEU A 161 -31.96 -57.45 -29.49
C LEU A 161 -33.45 -57.58 -29.78
N TYR A 162 -34.19 -56.47 -29.79
CA TYR A 162 -35.59 -56.46 -30.18
C TYR A 162 -35.79 -56.92 -31.63
N ARG A 163 -34.94 -56.44 -32.57
CA ARG A 163 -34.96 -56.87 -33.97
C ARG A 163 -34.70 -58.37 -34.10
N ILE A 164 -33.66 -58.90 -33.45
CA ILE A 164 -33.34 -60.33 -33.44
C ILE A 164 -34.50 -61.14 -32.87
N GLY A 165 -35.10 -60.69 -31.76
CA GLY A 165 -36.26 -61.35 -31.15
C GLY A 165 -37.46 -61.41 -32.10
N ARG A 166 -37.73 -60.33 -32.85
CA ARG A 166 -38.77 -60.30 -33.88
C ARG A 166 -38.47 -61.26 -35.03
N GLU A 167 -37.24 -61.26 -35.54
CA GLU A 167 -36.81 -62.20 -36.59
C GLU A 167 -36.99 -63.66 -36.16
N LEU A 168 -36.68 -63.99 -34.90
CA LEU A 168 -36.84 -65.35 -34.37
C LEU A 168 -38.32 -65.74 -34.25
N VAL A 169 -39.18 -64.83 -33.77
CA VAL A 169 -40.64 -65.06 -33.69
C VAL A 169 -41.24 -65.23 -35.08
N ASP A 170 -40.89 -64.35 -36.02
CA ASP A 170 -41.39 -64.40 -37.40
C ASP A 170 -40.92 -65.68 -38.11
N TRP A 171 -39.66 -66.08 -37.91
CA TRP A 171 -39.14 -67.34 -38.43
C TRP A 171 -39.87 -68.55 -37.84
N TYR A 172 -40.09 -68.59 -36.52
CA TYR A 172 -40.83 -69.69 -35.88
C TYR A 172 -42.28 -69.75 -36.37
N ALA A 173 -42.94 -68.59 -36.51
CA ALA A 173 -44.30 -68.51 -37.06
C ALA A 173 -44.36 -68.99 -38.53
N SER A 174 -43.33 -68.68 -39.33
CA SER A 174 -43.23 -69.10 -40.72
C SER A 174 -43.02 -70.61 -40.92
N LYS A 175 -42.54 -71.33 -39.90
CA LYS A 175 -42.38 -72.79 -39.97
C LYS A 175 -43.72 -73.49 -40.16
N GLY A 176 -44.80 -73.04 -39.53
CA GLY A 176 -46.14 -73.61 -39.73
C GLY A 176 -46.24 -75.14 -39.49
N PRO A 177 -47.45 -75.72 -39.53
CA PRO A 177 -47.64 -77.15 -39.28
C PRO A 177 -47.11 -78.05 -40.42
N LEU A 178 -46.89 -77.51 -41.63
CA LEU A 178 -46.42 -78.28 -42.79
C LEU A 178 -44.90 -78.52 -42.79
N ASN A 179 -44.06 -77.63 -42.23
CA ASN A 179 -42.61 -77.88 -42.16
C ASN A 179 -42.22 -78.81 -41.00
N ALA A 180 -43.06 -78.94 -39.96
CA ALA A 180 -42.81 -79.88 -38.86
C ALA A 180 -42.77 -81.35 -39.33
N ILE A 181 -43.42 -81.68 -40.45
CA ILE A 181 -43.40 -83.01 -41.08
C ILE A 181 -42.09 -83.24 -41.86
N LEU A 182 -41.57 -82.21 -42.52
CA LEU A 182 -40.30 -82.25 -43.27
C LEU A 182 -39.06 -82.22 -42.35
N GLU A 183 -39.20 -81.75 -41.11
CA GLU A 183 -38.12 -81.70 -40.12
C GLU A 183 -37.82 -83.08 -39.48
N ALA A 184 -38.77 -84.02 -39.59
CA ALA A 184 -38.64 -85.40 -39.10
C ALA A 184 -37.99 -86.37 -40.10
N GLU A 185 -37.47 -85.90 -41.24
CA GLU A 185 -36.92 -86.78 -42.27
C GLU A 185 -35.60 -87.45 -41.84
N PRO A 186 -35.55 -88.80 -41.71
CA PRO A 186 -34.41 -89.51 -41.13
C PRO A 186 -33.25 -89.75 -42.11
N PHE A 187 -33.32 -89.30 -43.37
CA PHE A 187 -32.42 -89.77 -44.43
C PHE A 187 -31.32 -88.80 -44.90
N THR A 188 -31.44 -87.47 -44.70
CA THR A 188 -30.46 -86.51 -45.27
C THR A 188 -29.79 -85.58 -44.26
N GLY A 189 -30.35 -85.37 -43.07
CA GLY A 189 -29.74 -84.54 -42.01
C GLY A 189 -29.52 -83.06 -42.35
N MET A 190 -29.72 -82.64 -43.60
CA MET A 190 -29.43 -81.29 -44.09
C MET A 190 -30.21 -80.21 -43.33
N LYS A 191 -31.48 -80.47 -43.00
CA LYS A 191 -32.32 -79.56 -42.22
C LYS A 191 -31.81 -79.39 -40.78
N SER A 192 -31.24 -80.42 -40.18
CA SER A 192 -30.62 -80.34 -38.85
C SER A 192 -29.38 -79.44 -38.86
N VAL A 193 -28.55 -79.53 -39.90
CA VAL A 193 -27.35 -78.69 -40.05
C VAL A 193 -27.72 -77.23 -40.37
N GLU A 194 -28.71 -77.00 -41.23
CA GLU A 194 -29.26 -75.66 -41.48
C GLU A 194 -29.78 -75.01 -40.19
N MET A 195 -30.45 -75.80 -39.35
CA MET A 195 -30.95 -75.39 -38.04
C MET A 195 -29.83 -75.04 -37.06
N GLU A 196 -28.82 -75.89 -36.97
CA GLU A 196 -27.66 -75.67 -36.10
C GLU A 196 -26.88 -74.42 -36.52
N ASN A 197 -26.64 -74.23 -37.83
CA ASN A 197 -26.03 -73.01 -38.36
C ASN A 197 -26.86 -71.76 -38.05
N LEU A 198 -28.19 -71.84 -38.13
CA LEU A 198 -29.05 -70.70 -37.82
C LEU A 198 -29.00 -70.34 -36.33
N LEU A 199 -29.04 -71.35 -35.45
CA LEU A 199 -28.92 -71.15 -34.00
C LEU A 199 -27.56 -70.56 -33.63
N GLU A 200 -26.47 -71.06 -34.24
CA GLU A 200 -25.12 -70.54 -34.03
C GLU A 200 -25.02 -69.07 -34.46
N ASN A 201 -25.57 -68.71 -35.64
CA ASN A 201 -25.61 -67.32 -36.11
C ASN A 201 -26.36 -66.39 -35.14
N TYR A 202 -27.49 -66.84 -34.58
CA TYR A 202 -28.22 -66.03 -33.59
C TYR A 202 -27.51 -65.98 -32.24
N ARG A 203 -26.85 -67.06 -31.82
CA ARG A 203 -26.02 -67.09 -30.63
C ARG A 203 -24.88 -66.08 -30.73
N GLU A 204 -24.15 -66.05 -31.85
CA GLU A 204 -23.07 -65.09 -32.09
C GLU A 204 -23.59 -63.64 -32.06
N LYS A 205 -24.74 -63.38 -32.69
CA LYS A 205 -25.39 -62.05 -32.66
C LYS A 205 -25.79 -61.63 -31.24
N LEU A 206 -26.29 -62.56 -30.42
CA LEU A 206 -26.69 -62.29 -29.03
C LEU A 206 -25.46 -62.08 -28.13
N GLU A 207 -24.44 -62.92 -28.25
CA GLU A 207 -23.20 -62.81 -27.48
C GLU A 207 -22.46 -61.48 -27.79
N THR A 208 -22.42 -61.06 -29.05
CA THR A 208 -21.80 -59.79 -29.46
C THR A 208 -22.50 -58.55 -28.87
N ARG A 209 -23.79 -58.65 -28.53
CA ARG A 209 -24.60 -57.54 -27.99
C ARG A 209 -24.82 -57.63 -26.48
N HIS A 210 -24.33 -58.71 -25.86
CA HIS A 210 -24.38 -58.88 -24.42
C HIS A 210 -23.45 -57.88 -23.74
N LEU A 211 -24.02 -57.02 -22.89
CA LEU A 211 -23.26 -56.06 -22.10
C LEU A 211 -22.86 -56.70 -20.77
N GLU A 212 -21.56 -56.94 -20.59
CA GLU A 212 -21.00 -57.30 -19.29
C GLU A 212 -21.22 -56.16 -18.27
N PRO A 213 -21.79 -56.42 -17.09
CA PRO A 213 -22.00 -55.42 -16.05
C PRO A 213 -20.70 -54.70 -15.70
N SER A 214 -20.72 -53.37 -15.69
CA SER A 214 -19.58 -52.50 -15.37
C SER A 214 -18.99 -52.76 -13.97
N ILE A 215 -19.80 -53.27 -13.04
CA ILE A 215 -19.40 -53.66 -11.67
C ILE A 215 -18.28 -54.73 -11.69
N SER A 216 -18.29 -55.64 -12.67
CA SER A 216 -17.30 -56.72 -12.80
C SER A 216 -15.94 -56.24 -13.28
N ARG A 217 -15.84 -55.04 -13.87
CA ARG A 217 -14.57 -54.46 -14.35
C ARG A 217 -13.88 -53.65 -13.26
N GLU A 218 -14.63 -52.87 -12.49
CA GLU A 218 -14.08 -52.03 -11.42
C GLU A 218 -13.58 -52.88 -10.24
N ILE A 219 -14.32 -53.94 -9.86
CA ILE A 219 -13.86 -54.91 -8.84
C ILE A 219 -12.60 -55.65 -9.31
N ARG A 220 -12.50 -55.99 -10.59
CA ARG A 220 -11.33 -56.69 -11.16
C ARG A 220 -10.09 -55.79 -11.23
N GLU A 221 -10.25 -54.51 -11.53
CA GLU A 221 -9.17 -53.52 -11.50
C GLU A 221 -8.70 -53.18 -10.07
N ILE A 222 -9.61 -53.12 -9.10
CA ILE A 222 -9.24 -52.92 -7.68
C ILE A 222 -8.52 -54.15 -7.15
N HIS A 223 -8.99 -55.36 -7.47
CA HIS A 223 -8.38 -56.62 -7.02
C HIS A 223 -7.01 -56.87 -7.69
N GLY A 224 -6.83 -56.49 -8.95
CA GLY A 224 -5.56 -56.60 -9.67
C GLY A 224 -4.48 -55.59 -9.24
N ARG A 225 -4.85 -54.53 -8.51
CA ARG A 225 -3.91 -53.55 -7.92
C ARG A 225 -3.49 -53.87 -6.49
N LEU A 226 -4.15 -54.84 -5.84
CA LEU A 226 -3.96 -55.16 -4.41
C LEU A 226 -3.21 -56.48 -4.15
N LEU A 227 -2.79 -57.20 -5.19
CA LEU A 227 -1.94 -58.38 -5.10
C LEU A 227 -0.65 -58.13 -5.91
N PRO A 228 0.53 -58.30 -5.32
CA PRO A 228 1.81 -58.09 -6.01
C PRO A 228 2.02 -59.07 -7.16
#